data_AF-A0A496WNI0-F1
#
_entry.id   AF-A0A496WNI0-F1
#
_cell.length_a   1.000
_cell.length_b   1.000
_cell.length_c   1.000
_cell.angle_alpha   90.00
_cell.angle_beta   90.00
_cell.angle_gamma   90.00
#
_symmetry.space_group_name_H-M   'P 1'
#
loop_
_entity.id
_entity.type
_entity.pdbx_description
1 polymer ?
#
loop_
_entity_poly.entity_id
_entity_poly.type
_entity_poly.pdbx_seq_one_letter_code
_entity_poly.pdbx_strand_id
1 'polypeptide(L)'
;MSETEESTDKQAPQPEADKQAQKPEKAGQEEAPRAVKRGGMVIAVVIILSLGWYLVSDRYTPYTTQARVQGYVIGVAPQVAGKVIEVYAKNNERVEAGQALFKIDPTQYEIALDKAQSDYANALRQVEAGGAGVDAARANLESVQANLVKAQKDTSRLERLYKEDPGTISTRRLEVSRATLEQSQAQVKSAEAQIEQAIQGKGGDSLEENTILRTARTAIEKANLDLKRTVVKATDRGEITDLRVDVGHYAGTGAPVITLISLSDVWIQAEYTENNLGHLKTGTPVEILFDSLPGSVYEGMITNIGLGVSAGQAPAPGTLPTVDNNRDWLRQSQRFQVLVRFDMRQKEGLMSQLRIGGQASVMAYTEQASVTRTLARLYIRAMSVMSYAY
;
A
#
# COMPACT_ATOMS: atom_id res chain seq x y z
N MET A 1 3.61 91.50 -10.15
CA MET A 1 3.08 91.57 -8.78
C MET A 1 4.00 90.67 -7.96
N SER A 2 5.08 91.20 -7.39
CA SER A 2 5.18 91.72 -6.00
C SER A 2 4.93 90.57 -5.00
N GLU A 3 5.76 90.16 -4.05
CA GLU A 3 6.91 90.71 -3.29
C GLU A 3 7.88 89.51 -2.97
N THR A 4 9.22 89.59 -2.93
CA THR A 4 10.16 90.23 -1.95
C THR A 4 9.82 89.85 -0.50
N GLU A 5 10.68 89.35 0.40
CA GLU A 5 12.10 89.56 0.78
C GLU A 5 12.61 88.22 1.42
N GLU A 6 13.81 87.69 1.18
CA GLU A 6 15.17 88.15 1.51
C GLU A 6 15.51 88.17 3.02
N SER A 7 16.33 87.19 3.45
CA SER A 7 17.44 87.41 4.39
C SER A 7 18.45 86.24 4.36
N THR A 8 19.38 86.34 3.41
CA THR A 8 20.86 86.21 3.51
C THR A 8 21.41 86.23 4.96
N ASP A 9 22.50 85.56 5.38
CA ASP A 9 23.79 85.36 4.71
C ASP A 9 24.78 84.56 5.60
N LYS A 10 25.88 84.10 4.97
CA LYS A 10 27.26 83.91 5.50
C LYS A 10 27.63 82.69 6.37
N GLN A 11 28.76 82.02 6.19
CA GLN A 11 29.87 82.08 5.23
C GLN A 11 30.75 80.83 5.40
N ALA A 12 31.27 80.26 4.30
CA ALA A 12 32.41 79.32 4.28
C ALA A 12 33.73 80.08 4.58
N PRO A 13 34.92 79.46 4.84
CA PRO A 13 35.58 78.52 3.92
C PRO A 13 36.46 77.40 4.56
N GLN A 14 36.90 76.46 3.71
CA GLN A 14 38.02 75.54 3.96
C GLN A 14 39.36 76.29 4.14
N PRO A 15 40.40 75.59 4.65
CA PRO A 15 41.62 75.47 3.85
C PRO A 15 42.28 74.08 3.89
N GLU A 16 42.83 73.68 2.74
CA GLU A 16 43.91 72.68 2.60
C GLU A 16 45.23 73.24 3.16
N ALA A 17 46.06 72.38 3.78
CA ALA A 17 47.53 72.29 3.55
C ALA A 17 48.20 71.24 4.47
N ASP A 18 48.56 70.12 3.88
CA ASP A 18 49.91 69.55 3.74
C ASP A 18 50.87 69.29 4.95
N LYS A 19 51.46 68.08 4.89
CA LYS A 19 52.69 67.53 5.52
C LYS A 19 52.71 67.21 7.02
N GLN A 20 52.84 65.91 7.34
CA GLN A 20 54.16 65.29 7.56
C GLN A 20 54.02 63.78 7.85
N ALA A 21 54.92 63.01 7.23
CA ALA A 21 55.07 61.58 7.40
C ALA A 21 55.44 61.22 8.85
N GLN A 22 54.62 60.38 9.48
CA GLN A 22 55.04 59.56 10.62
C GLN A 22 55.02 58.10 10.19
N LYS A 23 56.23 57.52 10.08
CA LYS A 23 56.45 56.07 10.11
C LYS A 23 55.68 55.49 11.31
N PRO A 24 54.90 54.42 11.16
CA PRO A 24 54.52 53.64 12.33
C PRO A 24 55.79 52.99 12.87
N GLU A 25 56.24 53.57 13.98
CA GLU A 25 57.17 53.01 14.93
C GLU A 25 56.76 51.56 15.23
N LYS A 26 57.70 50.62 15.09
CA LYS A 26 57.49 49.23 15.49
C LYS A 26 57.24 49.21 17.01
N ALA A 27 55.98 49.28 17.39
CA ALA A 27 55.55 49.00 18.75
C ALA A 27 56.01 47.58 19.09
N GLY A 28 56.87 47.49 20.10
CA GLY A 28 57.41 46.23 20.59
C GLY A 28 56.29 45.25 20.86
N GLN A 29 56.52 43.99 20.49
CA GLN A 29 55.76 42.88 21.02
C GLN A 29 55.95 42.87 22.54
N GLU A 30 55.09 43.57 23.28
CA GLU A 30 54.87 43.27 24.69
C GLU A 30 54.46 41.80 24.76
N GLU A 31 55.37 40.95 25.25
CA GLU A 31 55.07 39.55 25.45
C GLU A 31 53.87 39.45 26.38
N ALA A 32 52.72 39.07 25.82
CA ALA A 32 51.51 38.81 26.59
C ALA A 32 51.87 37.97 27.84
N PRO A 33 51.42 38.37 29.04
CA PRO A 33 51.82 37.73 30.29
C PRO A 33 51.58 36.22 30.19
N ARG A 34 52.51 35.40 30.68
CA ARG A 34 52.49 33.92 30.52
C ARG A 34 51.15 33.28 30.90
N ALA A 35 50.36 33.91 31.78
CA ALA A 35 49.00 33.50 32.14
C ALA A 35 47.99 33.63 30.99
N VAL A 36 48.07 34.67 30.14
CA VAL A 36 47.20 34.86 28.97
C VAL A 36 47.59 33.89 27.84
N LYS A 37 48.89 33.65 27.64
CA LYS A 37 49.35 32.62 26.70
C LYS A 37 48.94 31.21 27.15
N ARG A 38 49.01 30.90 28.45
CA ARG A 38 48.53 29.63 29.02
C ARG A 38 47.00 29.50 28.97
N GLY A 39 46.26 30.56 29.29
CA GLY A 39 44.79 30.58 29.20
C GLY A 39 44.30 30.42 27.76
N GLY A 40 44.92 31.14 26.81
CA GLY A 40 44.64 30.98 25.38
C GLY A 40 44.98 29.59 24.86
N MET A 41 46.08 28.99 25.32
CA MET A 41 46.44 27.61 24.98
C MET A 41 45.46 26.59 25.55
N VAL A 42 44.99 26.77 26.80
CA VAL A 42 43.96 25.91 27.40
C VAL A 42 42.65 26.02 26.63
N ILE A 43 42.21 27.24 26.31
CA ILE A 43 41.00 27.46 25.51
C ILE A 43 41.14 26.84 24.11
N ALA A 44 42.29 27.02 23.45
CA ALA A 44 42.55 26.41 22.15
C ALA A 44 42.54 24.88 22.22
N VAL A 45 43.12 24.28 23.26
CA VAL A 45 43.06 22.84 23.50
C VAL A 45 41.63 22.36 23.75
N VAL A 46 40.84 23.09 24.54
CA VAL A 46 39.42 22.76 24.75
C VAL A 46 38.63 22.85 23.44
N ILE A 47 38.87 23.88 22.62
CA ILE A 47 38.22 24.03 21.32
C ILE A 47 38.61 22.86 20.39
N ILE A 48 39.88 22.50 20.31
CA ILE A 48 40.36 21.40 19.46
C ILE A 48 39.80 20.06 19.94
N LEU A 49 39.80 19.81 21.25
CA LEU A 49 39.22 18.60 21.83
C LEU A 49 37.70 18.54 21.62
N SER A 50 36.99 19.66 21.79
CA SER A 50 35.56 19.78 21.54
C SER A 50 35.21 19.59 20.06
N LEU A 51 36.02 20.11 19.15
CA LEU A 51 35.82 19.98 17.71
C LEU A 51 36.12 18.55 17.25
N GLY A 52 37.23 17.97 17.71
CA GLY A 52 37.56 16.56 17.46
C GLY A 52 36.48 15.63 18.01
N TRP A 53 35.97 15.92 19.21
CA TRP A 53 34.84 15.21 19.79
C TRP A 53 33.56 15.34 18.95
N TYR A 54 33.21 16.55 18.53
CA TYR A 54 32.03 16.80 17.70
C TYR A 54 32.08 15.97 16.41
N LEU A 55 33.22 15.97 15.71
CA LEU A 55 33.41 15.21 14.47
C LEU A 55 33.33 13.69 14.70
N VAL A 56 33.89 13.19 15.80
CA VAL A 56 33.82 11.76 16.15
C VAL A 56 32.38 11.37 16.54
N SER A 57 31.71 12.18 17.36
CA SER A 57 30.33 11.93 17.77
C SER A 57 29.37 11.95 16.58
N ASP A 58 29.52 12.91 15.67
CA ASP A 58 28.70 13.02 14.46
C ASP A 58 28.84 11.79 13.54
N ARG A 59 30.00 11.12 13.56
CA ARG A 59 30.27 9.96 12.69
C ARG A 59 29.93 8.60 13.32
N TYR A 60 29.97 8.47 14.65
CA TYR A 60 29.80 7.19 15.35
C TYR A 60 28.55 7.12 16.25
N THR A 61 28.10 8.25 16.77
CA THR A 61 26.90 8.35 17.61
C THR A 61 26.01 9.48 17.10
N PRO A 62 25.52 9.40 15.84
CA PRO A 62 24.78 10.49 15.25
C PRO A 62 23.47 10.72 15.98
N TYR A 63 23.19 11.99 16.26
CA TYR A 63 21.98 12.48 16.91
C TYR A 63 21.20 13.32 15.91
N THR A 64 19.91 13.05 15.77
CA THR A 64 19.02 13.88 14.96
C THR A 64 17.77 14.25 15.74
N THR A 65 17.39 15.52 15.65
CA THR A 65 16.09 16.04 16.12
C THR A 65 15.06 16.05 15.00
N GLN A 66 15.47 15.76 13.76
CA GLN A 66 14.60 15.71 12.60
C GLN A 66 14.03 14.30 12.47
N ALA A 67 13.24 13.87 13.46
CA ALA A 67 12.53 12.61 13.37
C ALA A 67 11.03 12.79 13.67
N ARG A 68 10.21 12.00 12.98
CA ARG A 68 8.76 12.03 13.13
C ARG A 68 8.21 10.63 13.32
N VAL A 69 7.21 10.53 14.18
CA VAL A 69 6.40 9.31 14.32
C VAL A 69 5.53 9.18 13.08
N GLN A 70 5.59 8.01 12.45
CA GLN A 70 4.81 7.65 11.28
C GLN A 70 4.01 6.38 11.58
N GLY A 71 2.89 6.24 10.90
CA GLY A 71 2.07 5.03 10.93
C GLY A 71 1.17 5.00 9.71
N TYR A 72 0.55 3.85 9.46
CA TYR A 72 -0.34 3.73 8.32
C TYR A 72 -1.64 4.51 8.55
N VAL A 73 -1.93 5.41 7.61
CA VAL A 73 -3.20 6.13 7.53
C VAL A 73 -4.06 5.43 6.47
N ILE A 74 -5.11 4.77 6.92
CA ILE A 74 -5.99 3.95 6.10
C ILE A 74 -7.28 4.72 5.85
N GLY A 75 -7.55 5.04 4.59
CA GLY A 75 -8.85 5.54 4.16
C GLY A 75 -9.84 4.38 4.06
N VAL A 76 -10.83 4.33 4.95
CA VAL A 76 -11.90 3.34 4.89
C VAL A 76 -12.98 3.83 3.94
N ALA A 77 -13.13 3.12 2.83
CA ALA A 77 -14.12 3.37 1.80
C ALA A 77 -15.12 2.19 1.72
N PRO A 78 -16.39 2.46 1.40
CA PRO A 78 -17.35 1.39 1.18
C PRO A 78 -17.04 0.68 -0.14
N GLN A 79 -17.31 -0.63 -0.18
CA GLN A 79 -17.17 -1.45 -1.39
C GLN A 79 -18.44 -1.48 -2.24
N VAL A 80 -19.57 -1.05 -1.66
CA VAL A 80 -20.88 -0.95 -2.30
C VAL A 80 -21.48 0.42 -2.00
N ALA A 81 -22.28 0.97 -2.90
CA ALA A 81 -22.80 2.34 -2.76
C ALA A 81 -24.21 2.37 -2.18
N GLY A 82 -24.49 3.32 -1.31
CA GLY A 82 -25.86 3.51 -0.83
C GLY A 82 -25.98 4.51 0.31
N LYS A 83 -27.21 4.68 0.79
CA LYS A 83 -27.51 5.55 1.92
C LYS A 83 -27.09 4.87 3.22
N VAL A 84 -26.41 5.61 4.09
CA VAL A 84 -26.01 5.15 5.41
C VAL A 84 -27.20 5.26 6.36
N ILE A 85 -27.51 4.18 7.05
CA ILE A 85 -28.66 4.09 7.97
C ILE A 85 -28.23 4.03 9.43
N GLU A 86 -27.03 3.53 9.72
CA GLU A 86 -26.49 3.41 11.06
C GLU A 86 -24.99 3.74 11.03
N VAL A 87 -24.51 4.50 12.01
CA VAL A 87 -23.09 4.78 12.23
C VAL A 87 -22.76 4.34 13.66
N TYR A 88 -21.87 3.37 13.78
CA TYR A 88 -21.47 2.79 15.07
C TYR A 88 -20.23 3.48 15.64
N ALA A 89 -19.36 3.96 14.77
CA ALA A 89 -18.08 4.54 15.16
C ALA A 89 -18.17 6.03 15.46
N LYS A 90 -17.31 6.53 16.35
CA LYS A 90 -17.17 7.95 16.68
C LYS A 90 -15.77 8.45 16.36
N ASN A 91 -15.65 9.78 16.22
CA ASN A 91 -14.35 10.39 16.03
C ASN A 91 -13.50 10.26 17.32
N ASN A 92 -12.20 10.00 17.16
CA ASN A 92 -11.23 9.66 18.22
C ASN A 92 -11.56 8.38 19.00
N GLU A 93 -12.36 7.48 18.42
CA GLU A 93 -12.64 6.17 19.01
C GLU A 93 -11.62 5.13 18.53
N ARG A 94 -11.23 4.24 19.44
CA ARG A 94 -10.40 3.07 19.13
C ARG A 94 -11.27 1.94 18.66
N VAL A 95 -10.90 1.33 17.54
CA VAL A 95 -11.62 0.23 16.93
C VAL A 95 -10.70 -0.98 16.75
N GLU A 96 -11.29 -2.16 16.83
CA GLU A 96 -10.61 -3.43 16.54
C GLU A 96 -10.80 -3.86 15.09
N ALA A 97 -9.87 -4.70 14.60
CA ALA A 97 -10.00 -5.28 13.27
C ALA A 97 -11.31 -6.07 13.16
N GLY A 98 -12.10 -5.78 12.12
CA GLY A 98 -13.40 -6.40 11.88
C GLY A 98 -14.59 -5.76 12.61
N GLN A 99 -14.36 -4.76 13.47
CA GLN A 99 -15.45 -4.02 14.12
C GLN A 99 -16.27 -3.26 13.06
N ALA A 100 -17.60 -3.32 13.17
CA ALA A 100 -18.50 -2.58 12.29
C ALA A 100 -18.39 -1.07 12.56
N LEU A 101 -18.24 -0.29 11.49
CA LEU A 101 -18.07 1.17 11.56
C LEU A 101 -19.36 1.90 11.22
N PHE A 102 -19.98 1.50 10.10
CA PHE A 102 -21.28 2.00 9.66
C PHE A 102 -21.96 0.97 8.75
N LYS A 103 -23.26 1.13 8.59
CA LYS A 103 -24.11 0.25 7.78
C LYS A 103 -24.84 1.04 6.71
N ILE A 104 -24.73 0.55 5.49
CA ILE A 104 -25.46 1.01 4.31
C ILE A 104 -26.80 0.27 4.28
N ASP A 105 -27.84 0.95 3.79
CA ASP A 105 -29.17 0.37 3.57
C ASP A 105 -29.07 -0.93 2.74
N PRO A 106 -29.41 -2.10 3.32
CA PRO A 106 -29.25 -3.38 2.66
C PRO A 106 -30.40 -3.70 1.69
N THR A 107 -31.49 -2.92 1.69
CA THR A 107 -32.76 -3.28 1.04
C THR A 107 -32.57 -3.67 -0.44
N GLN A 108 -31.84 -2.87 -1.21
CA GLN A 108 -31.59 -3.17 -2.63
C GLN A 108 -30.73 -4.44 -2.84
N TYR A 109 -29.85 -4.76 -1.88
CA TYR A 109 -28.96 -5.92 -1.94
C TYR A 109 -29.67 -7.19 -1.52
N GLU A 110 -30.60 -7.10 -0.56
CA GLU A 110 -31.52 -8.19 -0.20
C GLU A 110 -32.42 -8.54 -1.38
N ILE A 111 -33.03 -7.53 -2.02
CA ILE A 111 -33.84 -7.73 -3.24
C ILE A 111 -33.00 -8.35 -4.37
N ALA A 112 -31.75 -7.91 -4.55
CA ALA A 112 -30.85 -8.48 -5.55
C ALA A 112 -30.51 -9.96 -5.23
N LEU A 113 -30.34 -10.31 -3.96
CA LEU A 113 -30.10 -11.69 -3.53
C LEU A 113 -31.34 -12.56 -3.78
N ASP A 114 -32.53 -12.09 -3.41
CA ASP A 114 -33.79 -12.80 -3.65
C ASP A 114 -34.05 -13.02 -5.15
N LYS A 115 -33.73 -12.01 -5.97
CA LYS A 115 -33.78 -12.12 -7.43
C LYS A 115 -32.80 -13.19 -7.93
N ALA A 116 -31.55 -13.18 -7.48
CA ALA A 116 -30.56 -14.16 -7.89
C ALA A 116 -30.95 -15.60 -7.49
N GLN A 117 -31.56 -15.77 -6.32
CA GLN A 117 -32.11 -17.07 -5.88
C GLN A 117 -33.27 -17.53 -6.77
N SER A 118 -34.17 -16.61 -7.15
CA SER A 118 -35.27 -16.91 -8.08
C SER A 118 -34.76 -17.29 -9.46
N ASP A 119 -33.74 -16.60 -9.96
CA ASP A 119 -33.08 -16.88 -11.23
C ASP A 119 -32.38 -18.26 -11.21
N TYR A 120 -31.76 -18.65 -10.08
CA TYR A 120 -31.24 -20.01 -9.89
C TYR A 120 -32.33 -21.08 -9.89
N ALA A 121 -33.46 -20.83 -9.24
CA ALA A 121 -34.59 -21.76 -9.27
C ALA A 121 -35.18 -21.92 -10.69
N ASN A 122 -35.20 -20.84 -11.49
CA ASN A 122 -35.56 -20.90 -12.91
C ASN A 122 -34.55 -21.72 -13.72
N ALA A 123 -33.25 -21.49 -13.50
CA ALA A 123 -32.18 -22.24 -14.15
C ALA A 123 -32.24 -23.74 -13.82
N LEU A 124 -32.53 -24.10 -12.57
CA LEU A 124 -32.73 -25.49 -12.15
C LEU A 124 -33.86 -26.15 -12.93
N ARG A 125 -35.04 -25.51 -13.00
CA ARG A 125 -36.17 -26.01 -13.79
C ARG A 125 -35.85 -26.15 -15.27
N GLN A 126 -35.06 -25.24 -15.83
CA GLN A 126 -34.62 -25.31 -17.22
C GLN A 126 -33.71 -26.53 -17.46
N VAL A 127 -32.78 -26.80 -16.56
CA VAL A 127 -31.89 -27.97 -16.64
C VAL A 127 -32.66 -29.27 -16.46
N GLU A 128 -33.64 -29.31 -15.55
CA GLU A 128 -34.56 -30.45 -15.39
C GLU A 128 -35.36 -30.71 -16.66
N ALA A 129 -35.94 -29.66 -17.26
CA ALA A 129 -36.65 -29.76 -18.54
C ALA A 129 -35.74 -30.22 -19.69
N GLY A 130 -34.48 -29.77 -19.72
CA GLY A 130 -33.47 -30.24 -20.66
C GLY A 130 -33.13 -31.73 -20.49
N GLY A 131 -33.24 -32.28 -19.27
CA GLY A 131 -33.07 -33.70 -18.98
C GLY A 131 -34.07 -34.57 -19.76
N ALA A 132 -35.34 -34.15 -19.82
CA ALA A 132 -36.36 -34.86 -20.60
C ALA A 132 -36.02 -34.90 -22.12
N GLY A 133 -35.34 -33.88 -22.64
CA GLY A 133 -34.86 -33.86 -24.01
C GLY A 133 -33.73 -34.87 -24.27
N VAL A 134 -32.82 -35.03 -23.30
CA VAL A 134 -31.77 -36.06 -23.35
C VAL A 134 -32.40 -37.46 -23.28
N ASP A 135 -33.39 -37.67 -22.42
CA ASP A 135 -34.09 -38.96 -22.30
C ASP A 135 -34.82 -39.33 -23.60
N ALA A 136 -35.46 -38.35 -24.25
CA ALA A 136 -36.08 -38.54 -25.57
C ALA A 136 -35.05 -38.92 -26.65
N ALA A 137 -33.87 -38.28 -26.64
CA ALA A 137 -32.78 -38.61 -27.57
C ALA A 137 -32.20 -40.01 -27.31
N ARG A 138 -32.09 -40.42 -26.04
CA ARG A 138 -31.67 -41.78 -25.65
C ARG A 138 -32.68 -42.84 -26.11
N ALA A 139 -33.98 -42.59 -25.95
CA ALA A 139 -35.02 -43.48 -26.45
C ALA A 139 -34.98 -43.61 -28.00
N ASN A 140 -34.68 -42.52 -28.71
CA ASN A 140 -34.49 -42.57 -30.17
C ASN A 140 -33.26 -43.40 -30.56
N LEU A 141 -32.14 -43.27 -29.85
CA LEU A 141 -30.96 -44.11 -30.07
C LEU A 141 -31.28 -45.60 -29.88
N GLU A 142 -32.03 -45.96 -28.84
CA GLU A 142 -32.43 -47.35 -28.60
C GLU A 142 -33.24 -47.93 -29.78
N SER A 143 -34.19 -47.15 -30.31
CA SER A 143 -34.97 -47.52 -31.51
C SER A 143 -34.08 -47.74 -32.74
N VAL A 144 -33.13 -46.84 -33.00
CA VAL A 144 -32.21 -46.94 -34.15
C VAL A 144 -31.20 -48.08 -33.97
N GLN A 145 -30.75 -48.35 -32.74
CA GLN A 145 -29.90 -49.51 -32.43
C GLN A 145 -30.62 -50.83 -32.69
N ALA A 146 -31.91 -50.93 -32.34
CA ALA A 146 -32.71 -52.11 -32.68
C ALA A 146 -32.79 -52.33 -34.21
N ASN A 147 -32.91 -51.25 -34.99
CA ASN A 147 -32.87 -51.31 -36.45
C ASN A 147 -31.50 -51.75 -36.98
N LEU A 148 -30.41 -51.26 -36.40
CA LEU A 148 -29.05 -51.69 -36.74
C LEU A 148 -28.87 -53.19 -36.48
N VAL A 149 -29.30 -53.70 -35.32
CA VAL A 149 -29.21 -55.13 -34.99
C VAL A 149 -30.01 -55.98 -35.98
N LYS A 150 -31.19 -55.51 -36.40
CA LYS A 150 -31.98 -56.17 -37.44
C LYS A 150 -31.22 -56.21 -38.78
N ALA A 151 -30.71 -55.07 -39.25
CA ALA A 151 -29.96 -54.97 -40.50
C ALA A 151 -28.68 -55.80 -40.50
N GLN A 152 -27.98 -55.88 -39.35
CA GLN A 152 -26.82 -56.75 -39.14
C GLN A 152 -27.21 -58.23 -39.28
N LYS A 153 -28.25 -58.68 -38.55
CA LYS A 153 -28.70 -60.08 -38.60
C LYS A 153 -29.16 -60.48 -40.00
N ASP A 154 -29.87 -59.61 -40.70
CA ASP A 154 -30.34 -59.86 -42.06
C ASP A 154 -29.16 -59.95 -43.04
N THR A 155 -28.19 -59.04 -42.94
CA THR A 155 -26.97 -59.07 -43.76
C THR A 155 -26.14 -60.31 -43.48
N SER A 156 -25.87 -60.65 -42.22
CA SER A 156 -25.11 -61.87 -41.86
C SER A 156 -25.83 -63.15 -42.29
N ARG A 157 -27.18 -63.18 -42.24
CA ARG A 157 -27.97 -64.30 -42.75
C ARG A 157 -27.79 -64.44 -44.26
N LEU A 158 -27.93 -63.36 -45.02
CA LEU A 158 -27.78 -63.37 -46.48
C LEU A 158 -26.34 -63.70 -46.92
N GLU A 159 -25.33 -63.19 -46.23
CA GLU A 159 -23.93 -63.53 -46.49
C GLU A 159 -23.63 -65.00 -46.26
N ARG A 160 -24.19 -65.60 -45.20
CA ARG A 160 -24.07 -67.04 -44.96
C ARG A 160 -24.73 -67.86 -46.07
N LEU A 161 -25.97 -67.53 -46.43
CA LEU A 161 -26.68 -68.20 -47.52
C LEU A 161 -25.93 -68.12 -48.85
N TYR A 162 -25.36 -66.96 -49.18
CA TYR A 162 -24.58 -66.78 -50.41
C TYR A 162 -23.30 -67.63 -50.45
N LYS A 163 -22.64 -67.82 -49.29
CA LYS A 163 -21.42 -68.62 -49.18
C LYS A 163 -21.71 -70.12 -49.19
N GLU A 164 -22.78 -70.55 -48.53
CA GLU A 164 -23.15 -71.97 -48.40
C GLU A 164 -23.81 -72.51 -49.68
N ASP A 165 -24.57 -71.69 -50.42
CA ASP A 165 -25.27 -72.09 -51.64
C ASP A 165 -25.22 -71.02 -52.75
N PRO A 166 -24.16 -71.04 -53.58
CA PRO A 166 -23.92 -70.06 -54.64
C PRO A 166 -24.97 -70.16 -55.78
N GLY A 167 -26.10 -69.46 -55.63
CA GLY A 167 -27.17 -69.41 -56.63
C GLY A 167 -28.55 -69.12 -56.04
N THR A 168 -28.74 -69.38 -54.75
CA THR A 168 -30.04 -69.22 -54.07
C THR A 168 -30.46 -67.76 -53.86
N ILE A 169 -29.52 -66.80 -53.85
CA ILE A 169 -29.82 -65.37 -53.80
C ILE A 169 -29.07 -64.56 -54.87
N SER A 170 -29.70 -63.50 -55.36
CA SER A 170 -29.06 -62.52 -56.26
C SER A 170 -28.02 -61.67 -55.54
N THR A 171 -26.89 -61.38 -56.19
CA THR A 171 -25.85 -60.44 -55.71
C THR A 171 -26.43 -59.07 -55.35
N ARG A 172 -27.37 -58.56 -56.17
CA ARG A 172 -28.10 -57.31 -55.91
C ARG A 172 -28.82 -57.33 -54.56
N ARG A 173 -29.37 -58.46 -54.14
CA ARG A 173 -30.08 -58.57 -52.85
C ARG A 173 -29.12 -58.43 -51.67
N LEU A 174 -27.90 -58.97 -51.80
CA LEU A 174 -26.85 -58.80 -50.80
C LEU A 174 -26.34 -57.36 -50.76
N GLU A 175 -26.12 -56.73 -51.91
CA GLU A 175 -25.71 -55.31 -52.02
C GLU A 175 -26.72 -54.38 -51.34
N VAL A 176 -28.02 -54.57 -51.59
CA VAL A 176 -29.08 -53.80 -50.92
C VAL A 176 -29.07 -53.98 -49.41
N SER A 177 -28.84 -55.22 -48.93
CA SER A 177 -28.72 -55.49 -47.48
C SER A 177 -27.52 -54.77 -46.86
N ARG A 178 -26.37 -54.79 -47.54
CA ARG A 178 -25.16 -54.08 -47.11
C ARG A 178 -25.37 -52.56 -47.07
N ALA A 179 -25.99 -51.98 -48.09
CA ALA A 179 -26.35 -50.56 -48.10
C ALA A 179 -27.32 -50.20 -46.96
N THR A 180 -28.28 -51.09 -46.65
CA THR A 180 -29.21 -50.91 -45.52
C THR A 180 -28.50 -50.96 -44.17
N LEU A 181 -27.52 -51.86 -44.03
CA LEU A 181 -26.66 -51.93 -42.84
C LEU A 181 -25.84 -50.64 -42.68
N GLU A 182 -25.19 -50.17 -43.74
CA GLU A 182 -24.44 -48.91 -43.75
C GLU A 182 -25.33 -47.70 -43.38
N GLN A 183 -26.53 -47.63 -43.95
CA GLN A 183 -27.53 -46.60 -43.60
C GLN A 183 -27.90 -46.66 -42.11
N SER A 184 -28.13 -47.85 -41.56
CA SER A 184 -28.48 -48.03 -40.15
C SER A 184 -27.32 -47.63 -39.22
N GLN A 185 -26.07 -47.93 -39.62
CA GLN A 185 -24.87 -47.47 -38.90
C GLN A 185 -24.75 -45.95 -38.90
N ALA A 186 -25.02 -45.30 -40.04
CA ALA A 186 -25.03 -43.84 -40.13
C ALA A 186 -26.12 -43.21 -39.25
N GLN A 187 -27.29 -43.84 -39.16
CA GLN A 187 -28.37 -43.39 -38.27
C GLN A 187 -27.99 -43.49 -36.79
N VAL A 188 -27.29 -44.55 -36.36
CA VAL A 188 -26.79 -44.65 -34.97
C VAL A 188 -25.83 -43.50 -34.68
N LYS A 189 -24.86 -43.24 -35.55
CA LYS A 189 -23.92 -42.10 -35.38
C LYS A 189 -24.66 -40.76 -35.31
N SER A 190 -25.71 -40.58 -36.10
CA SER A 190 -26.53 -39.37 -36.06
C SER A 190 -27.31 -39.25 -34.75
N ALA A 191 -27.87 -40.35 -34.22
CA ALA A 191 -28.58 -40.36 -32.95
C ALA A 191 -27.63 -40.13 -31.75
N GLU A 192 -26.42 -40.68 -31.78
CA GLU A 192 -25.36 -40.39 -30.79
C GLU A 192 -25.01 -38.90 -30.78
N ALA A 193 -24.84 -38.28 -31.95
CA ALA A 193 -24.59 -36.84 -32.06
C ALA A 193 -25.77 -36.00 -31.55
N GLN A 194 -27.01 -36.46 -31.73
CA GLN A 194 -28.20 -35.79 -31.18
C GLN A 194 -28.26 -35.84 -29.65
N ILE A 195 -27.83 -36.95 -29.03
CA ILE A 195 -27.70 -37.04 -27.57
C ILE A 195 -26.66 -36.04 -27.08
N GLU A 196 -25.49 -35.99 -27.72
CA GLU A 196 -24.45 -35.03 -27.35
C GLU A 196 -24.97 -33.59 -27.46
N GLN A 197 -25.64 -33.26 -28.57
CA GLN A 197 -26.27 -31.95 -28.74
C GLN A 197 -27.31 -31.64 -27.64
N ALA A 198 -28.10 -32.62 -27.21
CA ALA A 198 -29.06 -32.45 -26.13
C ALA A 198 -28.39 -32.25 -24.77
N ILE A 199 -27.31 -32.98 -24.48
CA ILE A 199 -26.51 -32.83 -23.25
C ILE A 199 -25.88 -31.44 -23.20
N GLN A 200 -25.27 -30.99 -24.30
CA GLN A 200 -24.69 -29.65 -24.40
C GLN A 200 -25.77 -28.57 -24.30
N GLY A 201 -26.94 -28.77 -24.91
CA GLY A 201 -28.10 -27.87 -24.80
C GLY A 201 -28.66 -27.74 -23.39
N LYS A 202 -28.58 -28.81 -22.58
CA LYS A 202 -28.90 -28.80 -21.14
C LYS A 202 -27.84 -28.06 -20.31
N GLY A 203 -26.66 -27.79 -20.87
CA GLY A 203 -25.55 -27.11 -20.19
C GLY A 203 -24.50 -28.06 -19.58
N GLY A 204 -24.51 -29.35 -19.94
CA GLY A 204 -23.60 -30.39 -19.46
C GLY A 204 -24.35 -31.61 -18.89
N ASP A 205 -23.64 -32.73 -18.75
CA ASP A 205 -24.20 -34.01 -18.25
C ASP A 205 -24.33 -34.03 -16.71
N SER A 206 -23.36 -33.42 -16.01
CA SER A 206 -23.37 -33.29 -14.56
C SER A 206 -24.14 -32.06 -14.10
N LEU A 207 -24.92 -32.22 -13.02
CA LEU A 207 -25.63 -31.14 -12.34
C LEU A 207 -24.67 -30.15 -11.66
N GLU A 208 -23.52 -30.63 -11.17
CA GLU A 208 -22.54 -29.78 -10.46
C GLU A 208 -21.70 -28.94 -11.43
N GLU A 209 -21.38 -29.48 -12.61
CA GLU A 209 -20.58 -28.80 -13.63
C GLU A 209 -21.44 -28.07 -14.66
N ASN A 210 -22.78 -28.13 -14.51
CA ASN A 210 -23.71 -27.52 -15.43
C ASN A 210 -23.47 -26.01 -15.52
N THR A 211 -23.15 -25.53 -16.72
CA THR A 211 -22.75 -24.14 -16.95
C THR A 211 -23.84 -23.13 -16.61
N ILE A 212 -25.11 -23.50 -16.83
CA ILE A 212 -26.29 -22.67 -16.53
C ILE A 212 -26.43 -22.52 -15.01
N LEU A 213 -26.37 -23.64 -14.27
CA LEU A 213 -26.47 -23.63 -12.80
C LEU A 213 -25.30 -22.92 -12.15
N ARG A 214 -24.08 -23.14 -12.65
CA ARG A 214 -22.87 -22.49 -12.13
C ARG A 214 -22.96 -20.97 -12.28
N THR A 215 -23.40 -20.48 -13.44
CA THR A 215 -23.59 -19.03 -13.67
C THR A 215 -24.62 -18.44 -12.71
N ALA A 216 -25.74 -19.12 -12.51
CA ALA A 216 -26.78 -18.67 -11.57
C ALA A 216 -26.31 -18.73 -10.10
N ARG A 217 -25.53 -19.76 -9.70
CA ARG A 217 -24.90 -19.83 -8.37
C ARG A 217 -23.92 -18.68 -8.15
N THR A 218 -23.07 -18.37 -9.13
CA THR A 218 -22.15 -17.21 -9.06
C THR A 218 -22.91 -15.90 -8.86
N ALA A 219 -24.10 -15.75 -9.47
CA ALA A 219 -24.93 -14.57 -9.26
C ALA A 219 -25.44 -14.46 -7.82
N ILE A 220 -25.83 -15.58 -7.18
CA ILE A 220 -26.19 -15.61 -5.75
C ILE A 220 -24.98 -15.23 -4.89
N GLU A 221 -23.81 -15.82 -5.16
CA GLU A 221 -22.59 -15.54 -4.39
C GLU A 221 -22.21 -14.06 -4.48
N LYS A 222 -22.30 -13.46 -5.67
CA LYS A 222 -22.07 -12.03 -5.88
C LYS A 222 -23.07 -11.18 -5.09
N ALA A 223 -24.37 -11.45 -5.20
CA ALA A 223 -25.39 -10.69 -4.50
C ALA A 223 -25.24 -10.80 -2.96
N ASN A 224 -24.89 -11.99 -2.46
CA ASN A 224 -24.60 -12.21 -1.04
C ASN A 224 -23.33 -11.47 -0.57
N LEU A 225 -22.29 -11.43 -1.41
CA LEU A 225 -21.07 -10.68 -1.11
C LEU A 225 -21.36 -9.18 -1.05
N ASP A 226 -22.13 -8.66 -2.00
CA ASP A 226 -22.52 -7.25 -2.03
C ASP A 226 -23.41 -6.90 -0.82
N LEU A 227 -24.32 -7.80 -0.41
CA LEU A 227 -25.09 -7.67 0.83
C LEU A 227 -24.20 -7.65 2.07
N LYS A 228 -23.20 -8.54 2.18
CA LYS A 228 -22.26 -8.52 3.31
C LYS A 228 -21.42 -7.24 3.36
N ARG A 229 -21.12 -6.66 2.20
CA ARG A 229 -20.35 -5.41 2.07
C ARG A 229 -21.15 -4.16 2.45
N THR A 230 -22.45 -4.26 2.70
CA THR A 230 -23.26 -3.16 3.25
C THR A 230 -22.81 -2.75 4.64
N VAL A 231 -22.25 -3.69 5.41
CA VAL A 231 -21.64 -3.41 6.71
C VAL A 231 -20.15 -3.16 6.51
N VAL A 232 -19.76 -1.89 6.59
CA VAL A 232 -18.36 -1.50 6.45
C VAL A 232 -17.66 -1.69 7.80
N LYS A 233 -16.57 -2.44 7.78
CA LYS A 233 -15.80 -2.84 8.97
C LYS A 233 -14.39 -2.25 8.92
N ALA A 234 -13.76 -2.11 10.08
CA ALA A 234 -12.35 -1.73 10.18
C ALA A 234 -11.45 -2.85 9.64
N THR A 235 -10.50 -2.51 8.76
CA THR A 235 -9.53 -3.47 8.20
C THR A 235 -8.49 -3.90 9.23
N ASP A 236 -8.09 -2.99 10.11
CA ASP A 236 -7.06 -3.20 11.13
C ASP A 236 -7.48 -2.51 12.44
N ARG A 237 -6.80 -2.83 13.54
CA ARG A 237 -6.94 -2.12 14.81
C ARG A 237 -6.36 -0.72 14.69
N GLY A 238 -7.12 0.27 15.12
CA GLY A 238 -6.70 1.66 14.98
C GLY A 238 -7.53 2.66 15.75
N GLU A 239 -7.23 3.93 15.53
CA GLU A 239 -7.99 5.07 16.06
C GLU A 239 -8.56 5.88 14.89
N ILE A 240 -9.85 6.24 14.98
CA ILE A 240 -10.53 7.03 13.94
C ILE A 240 -10.22 8.50 14.16
N THR A 241 -9.70 9.19 13.14
CA THR A 241 -9.34 10.62 13.26
C THR A 241 -10.23 11.56 12.46
N ASP A 242 -10.82 11.07 11.38
CA ASP A 242 -11.74 11.85 10.55
C ASP A 242 -12.92 10.96 10.16
N LEU A 243 -14.10 11.30 10.67
CA LEU A 243 -15.37 10.63 10.42
C LEU A 243 -16.26 11.58 9.64
N ARG A 244 -16.40 11.35 8.32
CA ARG A 244 -17.20 12.20 7.41
C ARG A 244 -18.53 11.58 7.01
N VAL A 245 -18.94 10.52 7.71
CA VAL A 245 -20.20 9.83 7.45
C VAL A 245 -21.14 10.00 8.63
N ASP A 246 -22.41 10.26 8.32
CA ASP A 246 -23.51 10.31 9.29
C ASP A 246 -24.74 9.62 8.70
N VAL A 247 -25.74 9.34 9.53
CA VAL A 247 -27.01 8.78 9.10
C VAL A 247 -27.65 9.68 8.04
N GLY A 248 -28.02 9.10 6.91
CA GLY A 248 -28.57 9.82 5.77
C GLY A 248 -27.54 10.22 4.71
N HIS A 249 -26.24 10.15 5.02
CA HIS A 249 -25.18 10.36 4.03
C HIS A 249 -25.22 9.29 2.93
N TYR A 250 -24.91 9.68 1.69
CA TYR A 250 -24.81 8.75 0.57
C TYR A 250 -23.34 8.39 0.33
N ALA A 251 -22.96 7.16 0.68
CA ALA A 251 -21.59 6.69 0.58
C ALA A 251 -21.35 6.09 -0.81
N GLY A 252 -20.40 6.65 -1.57
CA GLY A 252 -20.01 6.16 -2.90
C GLY A 252 -18.90 5.12 -2.83
N THR A 253 -18.95 4.09 -3.69
CA THR A 253 -17.93 3.04 -3.75
C THR A 253 -16.53 3.61 -3.98
N GLY A 254 -15.58 3.19 -3.15
CA GLY A 254 -14.16 3.56 -3.28
C GLY A 254 -13.80 4.96 -2.78
N ALA A 255 -14.76 5.80 -2.41
CA ALA A 255 -14.51 7.09 -1.79
C ALA A 255 -14.32 6.91 -0.27
N PRO A 256 -13.16 7.27 0.31
CA PRO A 256 -12.94 7.14 1.75
C PRO A 256 -13.83 8.12 2.52
N VAL A 257 -14.58 7.59 3.49
CA VAL A 257 -15.47 8.36 4.37
C VAL A 257 -15.00 8.37 5.82
N ILE A 258 -14.08 7.48 6.16
CA ILE A 258 -13.42 7.40 7.47
C ILE A 258 -11.92 7.34 7.25
N THR A 259 -11.16 8.04 8.09
CA THR A 259 -9.71 7.90 8.19
C THR A 259 -9.37 7.18 9.48
N LEU A 260 -8.70 6.04 9.35
CA LEU A 260 -8.26 5.17 10.43
C LEU A 260 -6.73 5.19 10.51
N ILE A 261 -6.20 5.51 11.68
CA ILE A 261 -4.77 5.37 11.97
C ILE A 261 -4.53 3.97 12.54
N SER A 262 -3.72 3.15 11.87
CA SER A 262 -3.32 1.83 12.39
C SER A 262 -2.41 1.98 13.60
N LEU A 263 -2.69 1.21 14.65
CA LEU A 263 -1.86 1.11 15.86
C LEU A 263 -0.93 -0.10 15.83
N SER A 264 -1.02 -0.95 14.81
CA SER A 264 -0.26 -2.19 14.69
C SER A 264 1.19 -1.92 14.24
N ASP A 265 1.37 -0.99 13.30
CA ASP A 265 2.66 -0.70 12.67
C ASP A 265 2.98 0.79 12.77
N VAL A 266 3.67 1.16 13.85
CA VAL A 266 4.18 2.51 14.08
C VAL A 266 5.71 2.48 14.02
N TRP A 267 6.27 3.43 13.27
CA TRP A 267 7.71 3.57 13.11
C TRP A 267 8.12 5.03 13.23
N ILE A 268 9.43 5.28 13.36
CA ILE A 268 9.99 6.62 13.34
C ILE A 268 10.75 6.78 12.05
N GLN A 269 10.48 7.87 11.35
CA GLN A 269 11.25 8.32 10.21
C GLN A 269 12.21 9.40 10.70
N ALA A 270 13.50 9.06 10.79
CA ALA A 270 14.55 9.93 11.27
C ALA A 270 15.45 10.37 10.11
N GLU A 271 15.73 11.66 10.01
CA GLU A 271 16.55 12.24 8.95
C GLU A 271 17.99 12.46 9.41
N TYR A 272 18.92 11.72 8.81
CA TYR A 272 20.35 11.79 9.10
C TYR A 272 21.11 12.41 7.93
N THR A 273 22.20 13.13 8.20
CA THR A 273 23.03 13.70 7.13
C THR A 273 23.84 12.62 6.42
N GLU A 274 24.30 12.90 5.19
CA GLU A 274 25.19 12.03 4.41
C GLU A 274 26.41 11.55 5.24
N ASN A 275 26.99 12.42 6.07
CA ASN A 275 28.11 12.08 6.94
C ASN A 275 27.74 11.08 8.04
N ASN A 276 26.52 11.14 8.56
CA ASN A 276 26.07 10.25 9.64
C ASN A 276 25.87 8.80 9.15
N LEU A 277 25.53 8.60 7.87
CA LEU A 277 25.17 7.29 7.33
C LEU A 277 26.32 6.28 7.27
N GLY A 278 27.57 6.75 7.22
CA GLY A 278 28.70 5.88 6.84
C GLY A 278 28.95 4.68 7.75
N HIS A 279 28.45 4.69 8.98
CA HIS A 279 28.53 3.55 9.91
C HIS A 279 27.15 3.03 10.37
N LEU A 280 26.05 3.62 9.89
CA LEU A 280 24.71 3.14 10.19
C LEU A 280 24.41 1.89 9.36
N LYS A 281 23.88 0.86 10.01
CA LYS A 281 23.46 -0.38 9.36
C LYS A 281 22.06 -0.76 9.84
N THR A 282 21.36 -1.56 9.05
CA THR A 282 20.17 -2.25 9.54
C THR A 282 20.53 -3.08 10.78
N GLY A 283 19.72 -2.97 11.83
CA GLY A 283 19.95 -3.58 13.14
C GLY A 283 20.74 -2.71 14.12
N THR A 284 21.24 -1.53 13.73
CA THR A 284 21.90 -0.62 14.67
C THR A 284 20.92 -0.21 15.78
N PRO A 285 21.29 -0.36 17.06
CA PRO A 285 20.44 0.03 18.18
C PRO A 285 20.37 1.56 18.28
N VAL A 286 19.19 2.06 18.65
CA VAL A 286 18.94 3.49 18.82
C VAL A 286 18.20 3.75 20.12
N GLU A 287 18.44 4.92 20.71
CA GLU A 287 17.65 5.48 21.79
C GLU A 287 16.82 6.65 21.24
N ILE A 288 15.55 6.69 21.62
CA ILE A 288 14.52 7.59 21.10
C ILE A 288 14.00 8.43 22.26
N LEU A 289 13.86 9.72 22.02
CA LEU A 289 13.18 10.66 22.89
C LEU A 289 11.99 11.26 22.13
N PHE A 290 10.78 11.14 22.67
CA PHE A 290 9.60 11.78 22.09
C PHE A 290 9.35 13.10 22.79
N ASP A 291 9.09 14.16 22.02
CA ASP A 291 8.76 15.47 22.60
C ASP A 291 7.39 15.44 23.31
N SER A 292 6.51 14.52 22.91
CA SER A 292 5.24 14.26 23.60
C SER A 292 5.39 13.55 24.95
N LEU A 293 6.56 12.95 25.24
CA LEU A 293 6.82 12.15 26.44
C LEU A 293 8.16 12.55 27.06
N PRO A 294 8.24 13.73 27.70
CA PRO A 294 9.48 14.21 28.30
C PRO A 294 9.95 13.29 29.44
N GLY A 295 11.26 13.26 29.69
CA GLY A 295 11.86 12.44 30.75
C GLY A 295 12.00 10.94 30.46
N SER A 296 11.45 10.44 29.35
CA SER A 296 11.51 9.01 29.00
C SER A 296 12.27 8.75 27.73
N VAL A 297 13.34 7.95 27.84
CA VAL A 297 14.05 7.35 26.72
C VAL A 297 13.44 5.98 26.40
N TYR A 298 13.36 5.67 25.10
CA TYR A 298 12.83 4.43 24.54
C TYR A 298 13.87 3.76 23.65
N GLU A 299 13.88 2.44 23.62
CA GLU A 299 14.81 1.69 22.78
C GLU A 299 14.18 1.31 21.44
N GLY A 300 15.00 1.33 20.39
CA GLY A 300 14.58 0.94 19.05
C GLY A 300 15.74 0.39 18.23
N MET A 301 15.45 0.01 16.99
CA MET A 301 16.44 -0.48 16.03
C MET A 301 16.18 0.08 14.64
N ILE A 302 17.26 0.40 13.93
CA ILE A 302 17.19 0.76 12.51
C ILE A 302 16.73 -0.45 11.71
N THR A 303 15.65 -0.30 10.95
CA THR A 303 15.14 -1.37 10.08
C THR A 303 15.55 -1.14 8.64
N ASN A 304 15.48 0.11 8.16
CA ASN A 304 15.80 0.45 6.78
C ASN A 304 16.49 1.82 6.70
N ILE A 305 17.40 1.98 5.75
CA ILE A 305 18.09 3.22 5.43
C ILE A 305 17.72 3.56 3.99
N GLY A 306 17.07 4.70 3.78
CA GLY A 306 16.63 5.16 2.48
C GLY A 306 17.80 5.33 1.51
N LEU A 307 17.67 4.73 0.33
CA LEU A 307 18.73 4.69 -0.68
C LEU A 307 18.86 5.98 -1.50
N GLY A 308 17.85 6.87 -1.46
CA GLY A 308 17.82 8.06 -2.28
C GLY A 308 16.91 9.15 -1.74
N VAL A 309 17.16 10.37 -2.20
CA VAL A 309 16.38 11.57 -1.92
C VAL A 309 16.00 12.22 -3.24
N SER A 310 14.85 12.87 -3.33
CA SER A 310 14.48 13.62 -4.53
C SER A 310 15.35 14.89 -4.62
N ALA A 311 16.29 14.92 -5.56
CA ALA A 311 17.23 16.02 -5.77
C ALA A 311 16.68 17.11 -6.71
N GLY A 312 15.38 17.42 -6.59
CA GLY A 312 14.69 18.37 -7.45
C GLY A 312 14.06 17.74 -8.70
N GLN A 313 12.97 18.34 -9.19
CA GLN A 313 12.32 17.94 -10.43
C GLN A 313 13.16 18.40 -11.64
N ALA A 314 13.34 17.52 -12.64
CA ALA A 314 13.80 17.97 -13.94
C ALA A 314 12.77 18.98 -14.51
N PRO A 315 13.19 20.12 -15.09
CA PRO A 315 12.27 21.06 -15.71
C PRO A 315 11.43 20.36 -16.80
N ALA A 316 10.17 20.75 -16.94
CA ALA A 316 9.33 20.24 -18.02
C ALA A 316 9.94 20.59 -19.40
N PRO A 317 9.80 19.72 -20.42
CA PRO A 317 10.29 19.99 -21.77
C PRO A 317 9.80 21.35 -22.28
N GLY A 318 10.71 22.19 -22.77
CA GLY A 318 10.41 23.53 -23.29
C GLY A 318 10.74 24.70 -22.34
N THR A 319 11.22 24.42 -21.12
CA THR A 319 11.81 25.44 -20.24
C THR A 319 13.33 25.33 -20.23
N LEU A 320 14.03 26.47 -20.11
CA LEU A 320 15.48 26.47 -19.93
C LEU A 320 15.80 26.02 -18.49
N PRO A 321 16.81 25.15 -18.29
CA PRO A 321 17.31 24.84 -16.96
C PRO A 321 17.74 26.12 -16.26
N THR A 322 17.12 26.44 -15.12
CA THR A 322 17.60 27.50 -14.24
C THR A 322 18.81 26.98 -13.49
N VAL A 323 19.96 27.64 -13.66
CA VAL A 323 21.17 27.34 -12.87
C VAL A 323 20.92 27.86 -11.46
N ASP A 324 20.84 26.94 -10.49
CA ASP A 324 20.83 27.30 -9.08
C ASP A 324 22.26 27.72 -8.67
N ASN A 325 22.51 29.03 -8.61
CA ASN A 325 23.77 29.59 -8.13
C ASN A 325 23.75 29.65 -6.60
N ASN A 326 23.86 28.48 -5.96
CA ASN A 326 23.99 28.43 -4.51
C ASN A 326 25.34 29.05 -4.10
N ARG A 327 25.29 30.16 -3.35
CA ARG A 327 26.45 30.96 -2.89
C ARG A 327 26.99 30.51 -1.53
N ASP A 328 26.53 29.37 -1.02
CA ASP A 328 27.03 28.82 0.23
C ASP A 328 28.48 28.35 0.06
N TRP A 329 29.39 28.92 0.85
CA TRP A 329 30.81 28.54 0.88
C TRP A 329 31.05 27.11 1.42
N LEU A 330 30.03 26.50 2.02
CA LEU A 330 29.95 25.10 2.38
C LEU A 330 28.68 24.47 1.81
N ARG A 331 28.81 23.36 1.07
CA ARG A 331 27.67 22.61 0.57
C ARG A 331 26.84 22.08 1.74
N GLN A 332 25.55 22.41 1.76
CA GLN A 332 24.61 21.82 2.72
C GLN A 332 24.56 20.30 2.53
N SER A 333 24.71 19.57 3.63
CA SER A 333 24.64 18.10 3.58
C SER A 333 23.20 17.67 3.34
N GLN A 334 23.01 16.77 2.38
CA GLN A 334 21.71 16.15 2.14
C GLN A 334 21.34 15.24 3.30
N ARG A 335 20.03 15.11 3.56
CA ARG A 335 19.48 14.28 4.62
C ARG A 335 18.76 13.07 4.05
N PHE A 336 19.08 11.90 4.56
CA PHE A 336 18.49 10.64 4.17
C PHE A 336 17.57 10.11 5.28
N GLN A 337 16.48 9.50 4.84
CA GLN A 337 15.47 8.96 5.73
C GLN A 337 15.92 7.60 6.26
N VAL A 338 15.91 7.43 7.56
CA VAL A 338 16.22 6.18 8.26
C VAL A 338 14.98 5.76 9.03
N LEU A 339 14.49 4.56 8.74
CA LEU A 339 13.32 3.99 9.40
C LEU A 339 13.77 3.22 10.65
N VAL A 340 13.17 3.61 11.77
CA VAL A 340 13.45 3.06 13.10
C VAL A 340 12.17 2.40 13.62
N ARG A 341 12.31 1.14 14.04
CA ARG A 341 11.23 0.39 14.68
C ARG A 341 11.49 0.33 16.19
N PHE A 342 10.42 0.42 16.97
CA PHE A 342 10.46 0.34 18.43
C PHE A 342 9.27 -0.48 18.93
N ASP A 343 9.40 -1.13 20.08
CA ASP A 343 8.27 -1.85 20.68
C ASP A 343 7.41 -0.87 21.48
N MET A 344 6.13 -0.75 21.12
CA MET A 344 5.17 0.15 21.78
C MET A 344 4.75 -0.31 23.18
N ARG A 345 5.14 -1.52 23.61
CA ARG A 345 4.82 -2.11 24.92
C ARG A 345 5.92 -1.91 25.97
N GLN A 346 7.00 -1.21 25.64
CA GLN A 346 8.13 -0.98 26.56
C GLN A 346 7.74 -0.25 27.85
N LYS A 347 6.78 0.68 27.78
CA LYS A 347 6.29 1.45 28.94
C LYS A 347 4.79 1.67 28.86
N GLU A 348 4.13 1.64 30.00
CA GLU A 348 2.72 1.98 30.12
C GLU A 348 2.47 3.42 29.66
N GLY A 349 1.40 3.63 28.88
CA GLY A 349 1.00 4.96 28.40
C GLY A 349 1.59 5.41 27.06
N LEU A 350 2.65 4.75 26.53
CA LEU A 350 3.25 5.07 25.23
C LEU A 350 2.19 5.03 24.11
N MET A 351 1.42 3.95 24.04
CA MET A 351 0.33 3.75 23.09
C MET A 351 -0.79 4.81 23.16
N SER A 352 -1.02 5.44 24.31
CA SER A 352 -2.10 6.42 24.50
C SER A 352 -1.69 7.86 24.23
N GLN A 353 -0.40 8.16 24.38
CA GLN A 353 0.11 9.53 24.31
C GLN A 353 0.88 9.80 23.01
N LEU A 354 1.35 8.75 22.34
CA LEU A 354 1.97 8.89 21.03
C LEU A 354 0.95 9.39 20.00
N ARG A 355 1.39 10.30 19.14
CA ARG A 355 0.60 10.88 18.05
C ARG A 355 1.38 10.73 16.75
N ILE A 356 0.72 10.29 15.68
CA ILE A 356 1.31 10.29 14.35
C ILE A 356 1.63 11.73 13.93
N GLY A 357 2.79 11.92 13.32
CA GLY A 357 3.36 13.23 12.99
C GLY A 357 4.12 13.90 14.14
N GLY A 358 4.04 13.33 15.36
CA GLY A 358 4.75 13.83 16.54
C GLY A 358 6.26 13.85 16.33
N GLN A 359 6.92 14.84 16.93
CA GLN A 359 8.36 15.01 16.84
C GLN A 359 9.09 14.06 17.80
N ALA A 360 10.24 13.58 17.34
CA ALA A 360 11.13 12.73 18.10
C ALA A 360 12.57 13.12 17.81
N SER A 361 13.43 12.82 18.79
CA SER A 361 14.87 12.85 18.64
C SER A 361 15.41 11.43 18.72
N VAL A 362 16.33 11.09 17.81
CA VAL A 362 16.88 9.73 17.70
C VAL A 362 18.40 9.77 17.74
N MET A 363 18.97 8.98 18.63
CA MET A 363 20.40 8.77 18.77
C MET A 363 20.75 7.33 18.39
N ALA A 364 21.64 7.15 17.42
CA ALA A 364 22.06 5.82 16.98
C ALA A 364 23.44 5.45 17.55
N TYR A 365 23.65 4.16 17.86
CA TYR A 365 24.90 3.66 18.43
C TYR A 365 25.58 2.66 17.49
N THR A 366 26.62 3.11 16.80
CA THR A 366 27.42 2.24 15.91
C THR A 366 28.40 1.36 16.70
N GLU A 367 28.82 0.23 16.14
CA GLU A 367 29.53 -0.86 16.84
C GLU A 367 30.93 -0.51 17.40
N GLN A 368 31.54 0.61 17.01
CA GLN A 368 32.98 0.87 17.21
C GLN A 368 33.37 1.88 18.29
N ALA A 369 32.49 2.24 19.23
CA ALA A 369 32.87 3.25 20.24
C ALA A 369 32.31 3.00 21.64
N SER A 370 33.13 2.39 22.50
CA SER A 370 32.79 2.15 23.92
C SER A 370 32.69 3.46 24.72
N VAL A 371 33.64 4.38 24.51
CA VAL A 371 33.68 5.68 25.21
C VAL A 371 32.59 6.61 24.69
N THR A 372 32.40 6.70 23.37
CA THR A 372 31.39 7.62 22.82
C THR A 372 29.97 7.17 23.10
N ARG A 373 29.71 5.86 23.14
CA ARG A 373 28.40 5.31 23.55
C ARG A 373 28.01 5.74 24.96
N THR A 374 28.96 5.75 25.90
CA THR A 374 28.69 6.11 27.29
C THR A 374 28.35 7.60 27.41
N LEU A 375 29.10 8.45 26.71
CA LEU A 375 28.84 9.89 26.66
C LEU A 375 27.55 10.24 25.92
N ALA A 376 27.27 9.56 24.81
CA ALA A 376 26.02 9.69 24.07
C ALA A 376 24.80 9.30 24.92
N ARG A 377 24.89 8.23 25.73
CA ARG A 377 23.86 7.88 26.73
C ARG A 377 23.67 8.94 27.80
N LEU A 378 24.76 9.51 28.32
CA LEU A 378 24.68 10.62 29.28
C LEU A 378 24.02 11.84 28.63
N TYR A 379 24.35 12.14 27.37
CA TYR A 379 23.79 13.24 26.62
C TYR A 379 22.29 13.09 26.40
N ILE A 380 21.81 11.94 25.88
CA ILE A 380 20.36 11.77 25.64
C ILE A 380 19.56 11.74 26.95
N ARG A 381 20.15 11.25 28.05
CA ARG A 381 19.52 11.35 29.38
C ARG A 381 19.46 12.79 29.88
N ALA A 382 20.53 13.57 29.71
CA ALA A 382 20.50 15.01 30.01
C ALA A 382 19.44 15.72 29.17
N MET A 383 19.37 15.42 27.86
CA MET A 383 18.35 15.94 26.96
C MET A 383 16.93 15.51 27.37
N SER A 384 16.76 14.28 27.88
CA SER A 384 15.45 13.82 28.37
C SER A 384 14.98 14.59 29.62
N VAL A 385 15.89 15.08 30.45
CA VAL A 385 15.54 15.98 31.58
C VAL A 385 15.25 17.39 31.05
N MET A 386 16.04 17.86 30.09
CA MET A 386 15.84 19.15 29.45
C MET A 386 14.55 19.21 28.62
N SER A 387 14.00 18.09 28.18
CA SER A 387 12.72 18.07 27.45
C SER A 387 11.51 18.42 28.32
N TYR A 388 11.65 18.55 29.63
CA TYR A 388 10.65 19.20 30.47
C TYR A 388 10.65 20.74 30.36
N ALA A 389 11.73 21.33 29.84
CA ALA A 389 11.93 22.78 29.85
C ALA A 389 11.47 23.49 28.58
N TYR A 390 11.07 22.75 27.53
CA TYR A 390 10.59 23.32 26.27
C TYR A 390 9.20 22.80 25.91
#